data_AF-W5SYH9-F1
#
_entry.id   AF-W5SYH9-F1
#
_cell.length_a   1.000
_cell.length_b   1.000
_cell.length_c   1.000
_cell.angle_alpha   90.00
_cell.angle_beta   90.00
_cell.angle_gamma   90.00
#
_symmetry.space_group_name_H-M   'P 1'
#
loop_
_entity.id
_entity.type
_entity.pdbx_description
1 polymer ?
#
loop_
_entity_poly.entity_id
_entity_poly.type
_entity_poly.pdbx_seq_one_letter_code
_entity_poly.pdbx_strand_id
1 'polypeptide(L)'
;MKNLKKPLSVIAMMSMFTSCELIADAISNQNGISLENPTTIATNQDIKNEIQQKNVQNTNTSWFPAINLLRILGTNVEIKANQERNQIENHFKKVKSILQTVKDELKDKINENESSIKNFDETINKIMTILNNLANATANNNIEIGATNNIGTKAAIISNKNNVNTIINEIKNIIELAKNSNIDIEQQSIDNNPITLQNNAAALNALNGGGGRELKGGANKGDGYALFNIVNQVNKWEIINKIIEATTDVKNDGYAHNENNNAGQLITGKTINGAGAKSKADIAAAIALKAMSKNGKFAGYKQNDNGGNKYTKNIQNATANAVNKTLTALDITIMNILNAEFAKIKK
;
A
#
# COMPACT_ATOMS: atom_id res chain seq x y z
N MET A 1 -51.48 26.29 -33.42
CA MET A 1 -50.83 26.96 -34.57
C MET A 1 -50.84 28.47 -34.35
N LYS A 2 -49.70 29.06 -33.94
CA LYS A 2 -49.09 30.28 -34.50
C LYS A 2 -47.92 30.71 -33.59
N ASN A 3 -46.76 30.71 -34.24
CA ASN A 3 -45.43 31.06 -33.75
C ASN A 3 -45.30 32.56 -33.45
N LEU A 4 -44.30 32.92 -32.62
CA LEU A 4 -43.31 34.02 -32.84
C LEU A 4 -42.36 34.03 -31.62
N LYS A 5 -41.20 33.38 -31.68
CA LYS A 5 -39.86 33.92 -32.01
C LYS A 5 -39.38 35.10 -31.11
N LYS A 6 -38.48 34.75 -30.15
CA LYS A 6 -37.09 35.26 -29.87
C LYS A 6 -36.82 36.80 -29.82
N PRO A 7 -35.77 37.32 -29.13
CA PRO A 7 -34.43 36.72 -28.97
C PRO A 7 -33.66 36.95 -27.65
N LEU A 8 -32.47 36.34 -27.64
CA LEU A 8 -31.34 36.38 -26.72
C LEU A 8 -30.96 37.78 -26.21
N SER A 9 -30.40 37.83 -24.98
CA SER A 9 -29.11 38.49 -24.77
C SER A 9 -28.27 37.74 -23.73
N VAL A 10 -26.99 37.60 -24.07
CA VAL A 10 -25.85 37.07 -23.31
C VAL A 10 -25.10 38.29 -22.76
N ILE A 11 -24.50 38.20 -21.57
CA ILE A 11 -23.25 38.88 -21.08
C ILE A 11 -23.26 38.72 -19.54
N ALA A 12 -22.47 37.81 -18.95
CA ALA A 12 -21.06 37.92 -18.58
C ALA A 12 -20.75 38.75 -17.30
N MET A 13 -20.08 38.03 -16.39
CA MET A 13 -18.96 38.43 -15.51
C MET A 13 -19.19 39.17 -14.18
N MET A 14 -18.76 38.44 -13.13
CA MET A 14 -17.69 38.79 -12.17
C MET A 14 -18.02 39.43 -10.81
N SER A 15 -17.28 38.87 -9.83
CA SER A 15 -16.87 39.42 -8.54
C SER A 15 -17.92 39.28 -7.41
N MET A 16 -17.58 38.94 -6.16
CA MET A 16 -16.34 39.09 -5.42
C MET A 16 -16.12 37.96 -4.40
N PHE A 17 -14.85 37.65 -4.16
CA PHE A 17 -14.33 37.03 -2.95
C PHE A 17 -14.47 37.97 -1.75
N THR A 18 -14.81 37.41 -0.59
CA THR A 18 -14.43 37.74 0.81
C THR A 18 -15.41 36.94 1.68
N SER A 19 -15.06 36.30 2.79
CA SER A 19 -14.07 36.62 3.81
C SER A 19 -13.69 35.35 4.59
N CYS A 20 -12.51 35.40 5.19
CA CYS A 20 -12.09 34.53 6.28
C CYS A 20 -13.03 34.71 7.48
N GLU A 21 -13.23 33.64 8.27
CA GLU A 21 -13.36 33.76 9.72
C GLU A 21 -12.83 32.49 10.39
N LEU A 22 -11.69 32.67 11.06
CA LEU A 22 -11.24 31.83 12.17
C LEU A 22 -12.18 32.09 13.35
N ILE A 23 -12.68 31.03 13.98
CA ILE A 23 -13.11 31.07 15.38
C ILE A 23 -12.45 29.89 16.08
N ALA A 24 -11.45 30.21 16.88
CA ALA A 24 -11.09 29.44 18.06
C ALA A 24 -11.91 29.99 19.22
N ASP A 25 -12.61 29.14 19.95
CA ASP A 25 -12.54 29.07 21.42
C ASP A 25 -13.56 28.07 21.99
N ALA A 26 -13.08 27.25 22.93
CA ALA A 26 -13.62 27.07 24.27
C ALA A 26 -13.46 25.63 24.76
N ILE A 27 -12.44 25.43 25.60
CA ILE A 27 -12.35 24.32 26.55
C ILE A 27 -13.34 24.62 27.68
N SER A 28 -14.32 23.73 27.88
CA SER A 28 -15.00 23.61 29.18
C SER A 28 -15.24 22.14 29.51
N ASN A 29 -14.80 21.80 30.70
CA ASN A 29 -14.69 20.50 31.32
C ASN A 29 -16.06 20.11 31.93
N GLN A 30 -16.62 18.93 31.63
CA GLN A 30 -17.40 18.16 32.60
C GLN A 30 -17.66 16.70 32.16
N ASN A 31 -17.37 15.82 33.12
CA ASN A 31 -17.54 14.38 33.22
C ASN A 31 -18.72 13.71 32.49
N GLY A 32 -18.43 12.55 31.90
CA GLY A 32 -19.40 11.46 31.69
C GLY A 32 -19.45 10.95 30.26
N ILE A 33 -18.57 10.00 29.89
CA ILE A 33 -18.70 9.26 28.63
C ILE A 33 -18.72 7.76 28.91
N SER A 34 -19.95 7.24 28.88
CA SER A 34 -20.33 5.89 28.51
C SER A 34 -19.64 5.46 27.21
N LEU A 35 -19.13 4.23 27.17
CA LEU A 35 -18.74 3.57 25.92
C LEU A 35 -19.95 3.51 24.99
N GLU A 36 -19.90 4.22 23.87
CA GLU A 36 -20.46 3.78 22.59
C GLU A 36 -20.01 4.74 21.48
N ASN A 37 -19.41 4.17 20.42
CA ASN A 37 -18.89 4.80 19.19
C ASN A 37 -17.56 5.57 19.26
N PRO A 38 -16.48 5.02 18.67
CA PRO A 38 -15.42 5.83 18.10
C PRO A 38 -15.74 6.13 16.62
N THR A 39 -16.36 7.27 16.36
CA THR A 39 -16.16 8.01 15.12
C THR A 39 -14.80 8.70 15.19
N THR A 40 -13.81 8.21 14.45
CA THR A 40 -12.75 9.06 13.91
C THR A 40 -12.26 8.47 12.60
N ILE A 41 -12.87 9.02 11.56
CA ILE A 41 -12.41 9.07 10.18
C ILE A 41 -11.10 9.87 10.20
N ALA A 42 -9.99 9.23 10.59
CA ALA A 42 -8.66 9.67 10.19
C ALA A 42 -8.36 8.98 8.85
N THR A 43 -9.11 9.35 7.81
CA THR A 43 -8.96 8.77 6.47
C THR A 43 -8.60 9.86 5.50
N ASN A 44 -7.43 9.69 4.86
CA ASN A 44 -6.98 10.38 3.64
C ASN A 44 -6.70 11.89 3.73
N GLN A 45 -7.28 12.64 4.66
CA GLN A 45 -7.05 14.10 4.76
C GLN A 45 -5.64 14.42 5.29
N ASP A 46 -5.18 13.74 6.33
CA ASP A 46 -3.85 13.96 6.91
C ASP A 46 -2.72 13.52 5.95
N ILE A 47 -2.98 12.48 5.16
CA ILE A 47 -2.06 12.02 4.09
C ILE A 47 -1.97 13.05 2.96
N LYS A 48 -3.09 13.69 2.57
CA LYS A 48 -3.08 14.79 1.61
C LYS A 48 -2.30 15.99 2.13
N ASN A 49 -2.44 16.31 3.42
CA ASN A 49 -1.81 17.47 4.04
C ASN A 49 -0.30 17.29 4.24
N GLU A 50 0.19 16.10 4.60
CA GLU A 50 1.63 15.81 4.67
C GLU A 50 2.33 15.91 3.31
N ILE A 51 1.67 15.47 2.23
CA ILE A 51 2.22 15.53 0.86
C ILE A 51 2.26 16.99 0.34
N GLN A 52 1.30 17.83 0.71
CA GLN A 52 1.25 19.22 0.27
C GLN A 52 2.15 20.16 1.08
N GLN A 53 2.37 19.91 2.37
CA GLN A 53 3.11 20.84 3.22
C GLN A 53 4.64 20.70 3.16
N LYS A 54 5.21 19.52 2.88
CA LYS A 54 6.68 19.33 2.87
C LYS A 54 7.40 19.72 1.56
N ASN A 55 6.70 19.94 0.44
CA ASN A 55 7.35 20.05 -0.88
C ASN A 55 7.10 21.37 -1.65
N VAL A 56 6.47 22.39 -1.06
CA VAL A 56 6.07 23.62 -1.80
C VAL A 56 7.02 24.80 -1.59
N GLN A 57 8.13 24.67 -0.87
CA GLN A 57 9.12 25.74 -0.83
C GLN A 57 10.20 25.61 -1.91
N ASN A 58 9.91 26.31 -3.01
CA ASN A 58 10.89 27.05 -3.82
C ASN A 58 11.85 26.22 -4.70
N THR A 59 11.44 25.91 -5.94
CA THR A 59 12.36 25.99 -7.08
C THR A 59 11.69 26.71 -8.24
N ASN A 60 12.40 27.65 -8.84
CA ASN A 60 12.02 28.39 -10.04
C ASN A 60 11.98 27.38 -11.22
N THR A 61 10.79 26.91 -11.63
CA THR A 61 10.61 25.80 -12.60
C THR A 61 10.36 26.25 -14.05
N SER A 62 10.89 27.39 -14.50
CA SER A 62 10.60 27.90 -15.85
C SER A 62 11.30 27.16 -17.01
N TRP A 63 12.17 26.19 -16.75
CA TRP A 63 12.94 25.48 -17.78
C TRP A 63 12.38 24.09 -18.16
N PHE A 64 11.34 23.63 -17.47
CA PHE A 64 10.50 22.51 -17.91
C PHE A 64 9.06 22.99 -17.83
N PRO A 65 8.15 22.67 -18.78
CA PRO A 65 6.75 22.70 -18.42
C PRO A 65 6.67 21.82 -17.18
N ALA A 66 6.18 22.38 -16.08
CA ALA A 66 5.98 21.68 -14.85
C ALA A 66 5.08 20.48 -15.14
N ILE A 67 5.68 19.36 -15.56
CA ILE A 67 5.13 18.04 -15.38
C ILE A 67 4.99 18.02 -13.88
N ASN A 68 3.78 18.31 -13.43
CA ASN A 68 3.42 18.26 -12.05
C ASN A 68 3.50 16.76 -11.73
N LEU A 69 4.71 16.24 -11.52
CA LEU A 69 5.04 14.85 -11.26
C LEU A 69 4.21 14.38 -10.06
N LEU A 70 3.99 15.30 -9.11
CA LEU A 70 3.02 15.20 -8.02
C LEU A 70 1.56 15.08 -8.49
N ARG A 71 1.10 15.77 -9.51
CA ARG A 71 -0.24 15.56 -10.12
C ARG A 71 -0.34 14.26 -10.90
N ILE A 72 0.73 13.82 -11.57
CA ILE A 72 0.71 12.63 -12.42
C ILE A 72 0.86 11.35 -11.58
N LEU A 73 1.84 11.30 -10.67
CA LEU A 73 2.08 10.20 -9.73
C LEU A 73 1.18 10.28 -8.47
N GLY A 74 0.84 11.48 -8.00
CA GLY A 74 -0.01 11.68 -6.81
C GLY A 74 -1.51 11.57 -7.06
N THR A 75 -1.94 11.11 -8.25
CA THR A 75 -3.26 10.46 -8.37
C THR A 75 -3.17 9.06 -7.80
N ASN A 76 -2.99 8.98 -6.47
CA ASN A 76 -2.95 7.74 -5.72
C ASN A 76 -4.13 6.87 -6.16
N VAL A 77 -3.84 5.71 -6.76
CA VAL A 77 -4.87 4.71 -7.00
C VAL A 77 -5.17 4.12 -5.64
N GLU A 78 -6.22 4.65 -4.98
CA GLU A 78 -6.70 4.08 -3.73
C GLU A 78 -7.36 2.74 -4.03
N ILE A 79 -6.72 1.67 -3.57
CA ILE A 79 -7.27 0.33 -3.66
C ILE A 79 -8.32 0.17 -2.56
N LYS A 80 -9.57 -0.04 -2.97
CA LYS A 80 -10.70 -0.21 -2.06
C LYS A 80 -10.81 -1.66 -1.61
N ALA A 81 -11.41 -1.85 -0.43
CA ALA A 81 -11.58 -3.13 0.24
C ALA A 81 -12.23 -4.23 -0.65
N ASN A 82 -13.15 -3.85 -1.53
CA ASN A 82 -13.88 -4.75 -2.42
C ASN A 82 -13.31 -4.82 -3.85
N GLN A 83 -12.16 -4.21 -4.11
CA GLN A 83 -11.56 -4.28 -5.44
C GLN A 83 -10.79 -5.58 -5.65
N GLU A 84 -10.51 -5.88 -6.91
CA GLU A 84 -9.71 -7.00 -7.34
C GLU A 84 -8.20 -6.69 -7.23
N ARG A 85 -7.38 -7.72 -7.05
CA ARG A 85 -5.92 -7.61 -6.99
C ARG A 85 -5.30 -7.08 -8.28
N ASN A 86 -5.98 -7.22 -9.42
CA ASN A 86 -5.54 -6.63 -10.69
C ASN A 86 -5.39 -5.10 -10.62
N GLN A 87 -6.02 -4.42 -9.64
CA GLN A 87 -5.80 -3.00 -9.41
C GLN A 87 -4.35 -2.70 -8.97
N ILE A 88 -3.68 -3.65 -8.30
CA ILE A 88 -2.27 -3.54 -7.91
C ILE A 88 -1.38 -3.62 -9.17
N GLU A 89 -1.65 -4.59 -10.04
CA GLU A 89 -0.99 -4.69 -11.35
C GLU A 89 -1.19 -3.42 -12.18
N ASN A 90 -2.43 -2.92 -12.23
CA ASN A 90 -2.77 -1.69 -12.95
C ASN A 90 -2.06 -0.47 -12.37
N HIS A 91 -1.90 -0.39 -11.04
CA HIS A 91 -1.11 0.67 -10.40
C HIS A 91 0.31 0.67 -10.93
N PHE A 92 1.02 -0.46 -10.88
CA PHE A 92 2.39 -0.54 -11.37
C PHE A 92 2.52 -0.24 -12.87
N LYS A 93 1.58 -0.73 -13.70
CA LYS A 93 1.53 -0.38 -15.14
C LYS A 93 1.31 1.12 -15.37
N LYS A 94 0.42 1.74 -14.60
CA LYS A 94 0.15 3.17 -14.67
C LYS A 94 1.39 3.98 -14.30
N VAL A 95 2.04 3.66 -13.18
CA VAL A 95 3.29 4.32 -12.77
C VAL A 95 4.36 4.14 -13.85
N LYS A 96 4.54 2.94 -14.41
CA LYS A 96 5.47 2.70 -15.51
C LYS A 96 5.16 3.56 -16.74
N SER A 97 3.90 3.65 -17.14
CA SER A 97 3.48 4.49 -18.28
C SER A 97 3.76 5.96 -18.04
N ILE A 98 3.56 6.44 -16.81
CA ILE A 98 3.89 7.81 -16.42
C ILE A 98 5.39 8.07 -16.56
N LEU A 99 6.23 7.14 -16.09
CA LEU A 99 7.68 7.26 -16.24
C LEU A 99 8.13 7.27 -17.70
N GLN A 100 7.48 6.47 -18.55
CA GLN A 100 7.73 6.49 -20.00
C GLN A 100 7.43 7.87 -20.59
N THR A 101 6.27 8.46 -20.27
CA THR A 101 5.93 9.82 -20.72
C THR A 101 6.96 10.85 -20.24
N VAL A 102 7.37 10.77 -18.97
CA VAL A 102 8.39 11.67 -18.41
C VAL A 102 9.72 11.53 -19.15
N LYS A 103 10.14 10.30 -19.45
CA LYS A 103 11.35 10.01 -20.21
C LYS A 103 11.30 10.60 -21.62
N ASP A 104 10.21 10.36 -22.35
CA ASP A 104 10.06 10.82 -23.73
C ASP A 104 10.03 12.35 -23.80
N GLU A 105 9.27 12.99 -22.90
CA GLU A 105 9.24 14.46 -22.80
C GLU A 105 10.58 15.09 -22.43
N LEU A 106 11.44 14.36 -21.69
CA LEU A 106 12.78 14.83 -21.35
C LEU A 106 13.71 14.78 -22.57
N LYS A 107 13.65 13.69 -23.34
CA LYS A 107 14.45 13.51 -24.55
C LYS A 107 14.15 14.55 -25.62
N ASP A 108 12.88 14.93 -25.77
CA ASP A 108 12.48 15.95 -26.74
C ASP A 108 12.99 17.36 -26.36
N LYS A 109 13.28 17.59 -25.07
CA LYS A 109 13.66 18.92 -24.54
C LYS A 109 15.15 19.12 -24.33
N ILE A 110 15.96 18.06 -24.30
CA ILE A 110 17.40 18.15 -24.07
C ILE A 110 18.17 17.35 -25.12
N ASN A 111 19.29 17.91 -25.59
CA ASN A 111 20.20 17.22 -26.52
C ASN A 111 20.87 16.02 -25.81
N GLU A 112 20.68 14.79 -26.29
CA GLU A 112 20.98 13.51 -25.61
C GLU A 112 22.47 13.26 -25.22
N ASN A 113 23.38 14.20 -25.51
CA ASN A 113 24.82 13.99 -25.38
C ASN A 113 25.42 14.33 -24.00
N GLU A 114 24.64 14.87 -23.07
CA GLU A 114 25.13 15.14 -21.70
C GLU A 114 25.09 13.87 -20.83
N SER A 115 26.15 13.63 -20.06
CA SER A 115 26.28 12.47 -19.17
C SER A 115 25.15 12.37 -18.13
N SER A 116 24.64 13.52 -17.64
CA SER A 116 23.51 13.58 -16.71
C SER A 116 22.20 13.03 -17.30
N ILE A 117 21.97 13.21 -18.61
CA ILE A 117 20.78 12.68 -19.30
C ILE A 117 20.88 11.16 -19.45
N LYS A 118 22.08 10.64 -19.77
CA LYS A 118 22.32 9.20 -19.84
C LYS A 118 22.06 8.52 -18.50
N ASN A 119 22.56 9.10 -17.41
CA ASN A 119 22.33 8.60 -16.06
C ASN A 119 20.84 8.62 -15.68
N PHE A 120 20.10 9.66 -16.07
CA PHE A 120 18.65 9.71 -15.90
C PHE A 120 17.95 8.60 -16.68
N ASP A 121 18.30 8.42 -17.96
CA ASP A 121 17.69 7.39 -18.82
C ASP A 121 17.92 5.98 -18.26
N GLU A 122 19.13 5.69 -17.80
CA GLU A 122 19.44 4.42 -17.15
C GLU A 122 18.62 4.21 -15.87
N THR A 123 18.51 5.22 -15.02
CA THR A 123 17.78 5.14 -13.76
C THR A 123 16.29 4.92 -13.99
N ILE A 124 15.68 5.69 -14.90
CA ILE A 124 14.25 5.54 -15.20
C ILE A 124 13.96 4.20 -15.86
N ASN A 125 14.84 3.70 -16.75
CA ASN A 125 14.72 2.37 -17.35
C ASN A 125 14.78 1.25 -16.29
N LYS A 126 15.66 1.38 -15.30
CA LYS A 126 15.74 0.43 -14.17
C LYS A 126 14.43 0.43 -13.39
N ILE A 127 13.91 1.59 -13.00
CA ILE A 127 12.62 1.69 -12.27
C ILE A 127 11.48 1.10 -13.11
N MET A 128 11.41 1.41 -14.41
CA MET A 128 10.38 0.87 -15.30
C MET A 128 10.45 -0.65 -15.45
N THR A 129 11.64 -1.23 -15.42
CA THR A 129 11.86 -2.68 -15.45
C THR A 129 11.37 -3.32 -14.15
N ILE A 130 11.72 -2.73 -13.00
CA ILE A 130 11.26 -3.15 -11.68
C ILE A 130 9.72 -3.11 -11.59
N LEU A 131 9.10 -2.01 -12.02
CA LEU A 131 7.63 -1.86 -12.05
C LEU A 131 6.95 -2.90 -12.94
N ASN A 132 7.58 -3.25 -14.08
CA ASN A 132 7.08 -4.30 -14.95
C ASN A 132 7.10 -5.67 -14.27
N ASN A 133 8.19 -5.97 -13.55
CA ASN A 133 8.33 -7.22 -12.81
C ASN A 133 7.32 -7.29 -11.64
N LEU A 134 7.10 -6.17 -10.93
CA LEU A 134 6.06 -6.06 -9.90
C LEU A 134 4.66 -6.27 -10.47
N ALA A 135 4.34 -5.65 -11.61
CA ALA A 135 3.06 -5.86 -12.28
C ALA A 135 2.85 -7.35 -12.62
N ASN A 136 3.85 -8.00 -13.21
CA ASN A 136 3.77 -9.43 -13.55
C ASN A 136 3.67 -10.33 -12.32
N ALA A 137 4.37 -10.00 -11.23
CA ALA A 137 4.36 -10.78 -10.00
C ALA A 137 3.03 -10.66 -9.22
N THR A 138 2.32 -9.55 -9.40
CA THR A 138 1.03 -9.25 -8.77
C THR A 138 -0.19 -9.57 -9.65
N ALA A 139 0.03 -9.90 -10.93
CA ALA A 139 -1.01 -10.32 -11.85
C ALA A 139 -1.76 -11.55 -11.31
N ASN A 140 -3.08 -11.41 -11.16
CA ASN A 140 -3.92 -12.45 -10.57
C ASN A 140 -5.34 -12.43 -11.15
N ASN A 141 -6.00 -13.59 -11.17
CA ASN A 141 -7.27 -13.83 -11.86
C ASN A 141 -8.47 -13.23 -11.09
N ASN A 142 -8.70 -11.92 -11.16
CA ASN A 142 -9.90 -11.23 -10.63
C ASN A 142 -10.29 -11.64 -9.20
N ILE A 143 -9.30 -11.97 -8.35
CA ILE A 143 -9.51 -12.29 -6.94
C ILE A 143 -9.50 -10.97 -6.16
N GLU A 144 -10.38 -10.81 -5.18
CA GLU A 144 -10.38 -9.66 -4.28
C GLU A 144 -9.08 -9.56 -3.44
N ILE A 145 -8.65 -8.35 -3.12
CA ILE A 145 -7.42 -8.09 -2.35
C ILE A 145 -7.47 -8.71 -0.94
N GLY A 146 -8.67 -8.86 -0.36
CA GLY A 146 -8.93 -9.54 0.91
C GLY A 146 -9.55 -10.92 0.81
N ALA A 147 -9.45 -11.61 -0.33
CA ALA A 147 -10.15 -12.88 -0.53
C ALA A 147 -9.86 -13.92 0.58
N THR A 148 -10.92 -14.44 1.16
CA THR A 148 -10.90 -15.49 2.17
C THR A 148 -11.17 -16.86 1.54
N ASN A 149 -10.63 -17.93 2.12
CA ASN A 149 -10.95 -19.27 1.69
C ASN A 149 -12.27 -19.74 2.33
N ASN A 150 -13.38 -19.63 1.60
CA ASN A 150 -14.70 -20.01 2.11
C ASN A 150 -15.11 -21.44 1.73
N ILE A 151 -14.18 -22.26 1.21
CA ILE A 151 -14.45 -23.61 0.72
C ILE A 151 -13.83 -24.65 1.67
N GLY A 152 -14.53 -25.77 1.83
CA GLY A 152 -14.07 -26.94 2.58
C GLY A 152 -13.71 -26.57 4.01
N THR A 153 -12.43 -26.64 4.30
CA THR A 153 -11.90 -26.50 5.66
C THR A 153 -11.86 -25.08 6.15
N LYS A 154 -11.96 -24.11 5.24
CA LYS A 154 -11.81 -22.68 5.46
C LYS A 154 -10.41 -22.24 5.90
N ALA A 155 -9.41 -23.10 5.70
CA ALA A 155 -8.02 -22.81 6.02
C ALA A 155 -7.46 -21.73 5.09
N ALA A 156 -6.53 -20.90 5.57
CA ALA A 156 -5.82 -19.97 4.71
C ALA A 156 -5.08 -20.71 3.58
N ILE A 157 -5.01 -20.09 2.40
CA ILE A 157 -4.22 -20.60 1.27
C ILE A 157 -2.88 -19.85 1.27
N ILE A 158 -1.78 -20.58 1.25
CA ILE A 158 -0.43 -20.00 1.16
C ILE A 158 -0.22 -19.30 -0.19
N SER A 159 0.60 -18.26 -0.18
CA SER A 159 0.96 -17.53 -1.39
C SER A 159 1.97 -18.29 -2.24
N ASN A 160 1.99 -17.99 -3.54
CA ASN A 160 3.02 -18.51 -4.43
C ASN A 160 4.40 -17.95 -4.02
N LYS A 161 5.33 -18.85 -3.63
CA LYS A 161 6.68 -18.49 -3.16
C LYS A 161 7.46 -17.64 -4.17
N ASN A 162 7.39 -17.97 -5.45
CA ASN A 162 8.13 -17.25 -6.49
C ASN A 162 7.60 -15.83 -6.66
N ASN A 163 6.27 -15.66 -6.74
CA ASN A 163 5.66 -14.33 -6.82
C ASN A 163 6.01 -13.46 -5.59
N VAL A 164 5.99 -14.05 -4.39
CA VAL A 164 6.36 -13.35 -3.16
C VAL A 164 7.83 -12.92 -3.20
N ASN A 165 8.74 -13.80 -3.61
CA ASN A 165 10.16 -13.48 -3.75
C ASN A 165 10.40 -12.36 -4.76
N THR A 166 9.73 -12.41 -5.91
CA THR A 166 9.82 -11.32 -6.89
C THR A 166 9.35 -10.00 -6.29
N ILE A 167 8.18 -9.97 -5.62
CA ILE A 167 7.68 -8.74 -4.99
C ILE A 167 8.69 -8.19 -3.96
N ILE A 168 9.23 -9.04 -3.08
CA ILE A 168 10.22 -8.65 -2.08
C ILE A 168 11.49 -8.08 -2.75
N ASN A 169 12.04 -8.78 -3.73
CA ASN A 169 13.30 -8.40 -4.38
C ASN A 169 13.15 -7.11 -5.18
N GLU A 170 12.05 -6.95 -5.90
CA GLU A 170 11.82 -5.74 -6.69
C GLU A 170 11.55 -4.51 -5.81
N ILE A 171 10.87 -4.67 -4.68
CA ILE A 171 10.75 -3.60 -3.67
C ILE A 171 12.14 -3.26 -3.11
N LYS A 172 12.97 -4.25 -2.76
CA LYS A 172 14.37 -4.02 -2.33
C LYS A 172 15.16 -3.21 -3.36
N ASN A 173 15.03 -3.53 -4.64
CA ASN A 173 15.73 -2.82 -5.72
C ASN A 173 15.34 -1.33 -5.78
N ILE A 174 14.07 -0.96 -5.57
CA ILE A 174 13.63 0.45 -5.49
C ILE A 174 14.30 1.15 -4.31
N ILE A 175 14.31 0.50 -3.14
CA ILE A 175 14.93 1.04 -1.92
C ILE A 175 16.46 1.21 -2.09
N GLU A 176 17.12 0.27 -2.77
CA GLU A 176 18.56 0.35 -3.07
C GLU A 176 18.87 1.49 -4.05
N LEU A 177 18.05 1.69 -5.08
CA LEU A 177 18.17 2.84 -5.98
C LEU A 177 18.05 4.16 -5.22
N ALA A 178 17.11 4.28 -4.28
CA ALA A 178 16.98 5.46 -3.44
C ALA A 178 18.25 5.71 -2.61
N LYS A 179 18.77 4.67 -1.94
CA LYS A 179 20.02 4.78 -1.16
C LYS A 179 21.20 5.22 -2.02
N ASN A 180 21.34 4.65 -3.22
CA ASN A 180 22.40 5.02 -4.15
C ASN A 180 22.28 6.46 -4.66
N SER A 181 21.07 7.02 -4.64
CA SER A 181 20.82 8.44 -4.92
C SER A 181 20.87 9.34 -3.68
N ASN A 182 21.42 8.85 -2.55
CA ASN A 182 21.48 9.55 -1.25
C ASN A 182 20.11 10.02 -0.75
N ILE A 183 19.06 9.24 -1.02
CA ILE A 183 17.72 9.49 -0.51
C ILE A 183 17.52 8.65 0.73
N ASP A 184 17.42 9.33 1.86
CA ASP A 184 17.01 8.69 3.10
C ASP A 184 15.54 8.31 3.00
N ILE A 185 15.30 7.01 3.04
CA ILE A 185 13.97 6.48 3.30
C ILE A 185 13.82 6.44 4.80
N GLU A 186 12.77 7.08 5.32
CA GLU A 186 12.48 7.13 6.75
C GLU A 186 12.50 5.71 7.34
N GLN A 187 13.62 5.32 7.95
CA GLN A 187 13.71 4.12 8.76
C GLN A 187 13.25 4.52 10.16
N GLN A 188 11.92 4.54 10.37
CA GLN A 188 11.41 4.65 11.73
C GLN A 188 11.85 3.42 12.55
N SER A 189 11.97 3.63 13.86
CA SER A 189 12.31 2.58 14.81
C SER A 189 11.42 1.37 14.58
N ILE A 190 12.05 0.26 14.17
CA ILE A 190 11.37 -1.00 13.95
C ILE A 190 11.10 -1.60 15.32
N ASP A 191 9.83 -1.79 15.69
CA ASP A 191 9.51 -2.68 16.81
C ASP A 191 9.90 -4.10 16.41
N ASN A 192 11.09 -4.51 16.85
CA ASN A 192 11.65 -5.84 16.57
C ASN A 192 11.31 -6.84 17.67
N ASN A 193 10.49 -6.45 18.64
CA ASN A 193 10.11 -7.32 19.75
C ASN A 193 9.15 -8.39 19.26
N PRO A 194 9.53 -9.69 19.37
CA PRO A 194 8.64 -10.81 19.15
C PRO A 194 7.27 -10.59 19.74
N ILE A 195 6.22 -10.85 18.97
CA ILE A 195 4.88 -10.91 19.52
C ILE A 195 4.44 -12.36 19.53
N THR A 196 4.39 -12.91 20.74
CA THR A 196 4.00 -14.29 20.97
C THR A 196 2.61 -14.58 20.41
N LEU A 197 2.41 -15.85 20.04
CA LEU A 197 1.12 -16.35 19.55
C LEU A 197 -0.05 -15.96 20.45
N GLN A 198 0.12 -15.94 21.77
CA GLN A 198 -0.96 -15.58 22.71
C GLN A 198 -1.43 -14.13 22.56
N ASN A 199 -0.53 -13.21 22.22
CA ASN A 199 -0.83 -11.78 22.15
C ASN A 199 -1.52 -11.37 20.84
N ASN A 200 -1.28 -12.10 19.74
CA ASN A 200 -1.82 -11.78 18.40
C ASN A 200 -2.49 -12.99 17.72
N ALA A 201 -2.86 -14.02 18.48
CA ALA A 201 -3.42 -15.27 17.97
C ALA A 201 -4.59 -15.03 17.01
N ALA A 202 -5.49 -14.11 17.38
CA ALA A 202 -6.65 -13.75 16.58
C ALA A 202 -6.26 -13.23 15.18
N ALA A 203 -5.27 -12.35 15.09
CA ALA A 203 -4.82 -11.82 13.80
C ALA A 203 -4.14 -12.91 12.96
N LEU A 204 -3.26 -13.70 13.59
CA LEU A 204 -2.53 -14.78 12.93
C LEU A 204 -3.47 -15.88 12.42
N ASN A 205 -4.52 -16.21 13.18
CA ASN A 205 -5.57 -17.14 12.76
C ASN A 205 -6.25 -16.68 11.46
N ALA A 206 -6.54 -15.40 11.31
CA ALA A 206 -7.11 -14.88 10.07
C ALA A 206 -6.08 -14.83 8.91
N LEU A 207 -4.81 -14.56 9.20
CA LEU A 207 -3.74 -14.46 8.19
C LEU A 207 -3.35 -15.81 7.60
N ASN A 208 -3.05 -16.78 8.45
CA ASN A 208 -2.48 -18.07 8.06
C ASN A 208 -3.02 -19.26 8.87
N GLY A 209 -4.13 -19.11 9.58
CA GLY A 209 -4.74 -20.18 10.35
C GLY A 209 -5.29 -21.33 9.50
N GLY A 210 -5.33 -22.52 10.08
CA GLY A 210 -5.91 -23.74 9.51
C GLY A 210 -5.00 -24.53 8.55
N GLY A 211 -3.73 -24.16 8.37
CA GLY A 211 -2.84 -24.74 7.36
C GLY A 211 -2.06 -26.01 7.78
N GLY A 212 -2.71 -27.10 8.18
CA GLY A 212 -2.05 -28.33 8.68
C GLY A 212 -2.59 -29.66 8.13
N ARG A 213 -1.97 -30.79 8.50
CA ARG A 213 -2.31 -32.16 8.00
C ARG A 213 -3.76 -32.57 8.20
N GLU A 214 -4.46 -31.98 9.17
CA GLU A 214 -5.88 -32.28 9.44
C GLU A 214 -6.86 -31.30 8.80
N LEU A 215 -6.38 -30.15 8.29
CA LEU A 215 -7.19 -29.07 7.72
C LEU A 215 -8.50 -28.82 8.52
N LYS A 216 -8.47 -28.81 9.86
CA LYS A 216 -9.62 -28.34 10.64
C LYS A 216 -9.33 -26.90 11.02
N GLY A 217 -9.81 -25.92 10.24
CA GLY A 217 -9.52 -24.54 10.62
C GLY A 217 -10.07 -23.47 9.72
N GLY A 218 -10.74 -22.50 10.34
CA GLY A 218 -11.01 -21.17 9.83
C GLY A 218 -10.79 -20.17 10.96
N ALA A 219 -11.03 -18.90 10.69
CA ALA A 219 -10.90 -17.85 11.68
C ALA A 219 -12.17 -17.70 12.54
N ASN A 220 -11.98 -17.24 13.78
CA ASN A 220 -13.05 -16.98 14.74
C ASN A 220 -13.69 -15.61 14.53
N LYS A 221 -14.78 -15.38 15.28
CA LYS A 221 -15.37 -14.04 15.40
C LYS A 221 -14.34 -13.11 16.04
N GLY A 222 -14.10 -11.97 15.39
CA GLY A 222 -13.14 -10.97 15.87
C GLY A 222 -11.74 -11.07 15.26
N ASP A 223 -11.34 -12.23 14.72
CA ASP A 223 -10.00 -12.45 14.15
C ASP A 223 -9.71 -11.48 12.99
N GLY A 224 -10.68 -11.25 12.10
CA GLY A 224 -10.54 -10.27 11.04
C GLY A 224 -10.44 -8.83 11.55
N TYR A 225 -11.11 -8.50 12.66
CA TYR A 225 -10.98 -7.18 13.29
C TYR A 225 -9.61 -6.99 13.95
N ALA A 226 -9.04 -8.05 14.51
CA ALA A 226 -7.68 -8.02 15.05
C ALA A 226 -6.63 -7.71 13.96
N LEU A 227 -6.75 -8.30 12.77
CA LEU A 227 -5.89 -7.93 11.62
C LEU A 227 -6.03 -6.46 11.25
N PHE A 228 -7.27 -5.96 11.15
CA PHE A 228 -7.53 -4.56 10.84
C PHE A 228 -6.89 -3.61 11.85
N ASN A 229 -7.02 -3.90 13.15
CA ASN A 229 -6.42 -3.09 14.21
C ASN A 229 -4.90 -3.07 14.15
N ILE A 230 -4.24 -4.20 13.87
CA ILE A 230 -2.79 -4.25 13.68
C ILE A 230 -2.36 -3.34 12.54
N VAL A 231 -3.00 -3.44 11.37
CA VAL A 231 -2.65 -2.62 10.20
C VAL A 231 -2.83 -1.13 10.48
N ASN A 232 -3.83 -0.73 11.27
CA ASN A 232 -4.02 0.68 11.64
C ASN A 232 -2.91 1.23 12.53
N GLN A 233 -2.28 0.39 13.36
CA GLN A 233 -1.22 0.81 14.29
C GLN A 233 0.16 0.91 13.64
N VAL A 234 0.37 0.24 12.51
CA VAL A 234 1.68 0.19 11.83
C VAL A 234 1.73 1.23 10.73
N ASN A 235 2.81 2.02 10.64
CA ASN A 235 2.97 3.01 9.58
C ASN A 235 3.50 2.40 8.27
N LYS A 236 3.44 3.19 7.19
CA LYS A 236 3.81 2.72 5.84
C LYS A 236 5.29 2.32 5.70
N TRP A 237 6.19 2.99 6.42
CA TRP A 237 7.63 2.74 6.35
C TRP A 237 8.03 1.49 7.15
N GLU A 238 7.38 1.24 8.28
CA GLU A 238 7.53 -0.02 9.01
C GLU A 238 7.15 -1.23 8.14
N ILE A 239 6.06 -1.12 7.36
CA ILE A 239 5.66 -2.16 6.40
C ILE A 239 6.74 -2.38 5.34
N ILE A 240 7.26 -1.31 4.72
CA ILE A 240 8.34 -1.41 3.71
C ILE A 240 9.58 -2.06 4.30
N ASN A 241 10.01 -1.64 5.50
CA ASN A 241 11.16 -2.20 6.19
C ASN A 241 10.98 -3.71 6.42
N LYS A 242 9.80 -4.15 6.85
CA LYS A 242 9.51 -5.58 7.01
C LYS A 242 9.39 -6.35 5.70
N ILE A 243 8.96 -5.72 4.61
CA ILE A 243 8.99 -6.35 3.28
C ILE A 243 10.43 -6.56 2.81
N ILE A 244 11.32 -5.59 2.97
CA ILE A 244 12.73 -5.74 2.57
C ILE A 244 13.51 -6.68 3.52
N GLU A 245 13.07 -6.88 4.75
CA GLU A 245 13.66 -7.89 5.66
C GLU A 245 13.09 -9.30 5.44
N ALA A 246 11.96 -9.42 4.73
CA ALA A 246 11.26 -10.68 4.59
C ALA A 246 12.05 -11.70 3.76
N THR A 247 11.86 -12.97 4.13
CA THR A 247 12.38 -14.13 3.40
C THR A 247 11.25 -15.14 3.25
N THR A 248 11.35 -16.03 2.26
CA THR A 248 10.36 -17.12 2.06
C THR A 248 10.93 -18.49 2.45
N ASP A 249 12.08 -18.48 3.11
CA ASP A 249 12.77 -19.67 3.57
C ASP A 249 12.16 -20.13 4.88
N VAL A 250 11.14 -20.96 4.72
CA VAL A 250 10.46 -21.66 5.81
C VAL A 250 11.24 -22.93 6.15
N LYS A 251 11.64 -23.05 7.43
CA LYS A 251 12.36 -24.23 7.95
C LYS A 251 11.39 -25.42 8.10
N ASN A 252 11.92 -26.58 8.51
CA ASN A 252 11.14 -27.74 8.96
C ASN A 252 10.04 -28.17 7.97
N ASP A 253 10.41 -28.68 6.79
CA ASP A 253 9.50 -29.21 5.77
C ASP A 253 8.43 -28.23 5.26
N GLY A 254 8.74 -26.93 5.28
CA GLY A 254 7.86 -25.87 4.74
C GLY A 254 6.84 -25.34 5.74
N TYR A 255 7.05 -25.55 7.04
CA TYR A 255 6.16 -25.05 8.09
C TYR A 255 6.72 -23.84 8.84
N ALA A 256 5.87 -22.85 9.10
CA ALA A 256 6.16 -21.66 9.89
C ALA A 256 5.90 -21.88 11.41
N HIS A 257 6.49 -22.90 12.01
CA HIS A 257 6.28 -23.22 13.45
C HIS A 257 6.99 -22.28 14.43
N ASN A 258 7.81 -21.34 13.95
CA ASN A 258 8.52 -20.41 14.83
C ASN A 258 7.55 -19.39 15.44
N GLU A 259 7.89 -18.85 16.60
CA GLU A 259 7.21 -17.69 17.18
C GLU A 259 7.66 -16.37 16.50
N ASN A 260 8.80 -16.40 15.81
CA ASN A 260 9.47 -15.22 15.25
C ASN A 260 9.55 -15.24 13.72
N ASN A 261 8.49 -15.67 13.03
CA ASN A 261 8.49 -15.63 11.56
C ASN A 261 8.44 -14.18 11.06
N ASN A 262 9.18 -13.93 9.98
CA ASN A 262 9.05 -12.68 9.22
C ASN A 262 7.85 -12.72 8.26
N ALA A 263 7.55 -11.59 7.63
CA ALA A 263 6.39 -11.44 6.77
C ALA A 263 6.27 -12.47 5.63
N GLY A 264 7.39 -12.81 4.97
CA GLY A 264 7.42 -13.75 3.85
C GLY A 264 7.20 -15.20 4.31
N GLN A 265 7.77 -15.58 5.45
CA GLN A 265 7.59 -16.90 6.06
C GLN A 265 6.14 -17.11 6.50
N LEU A 266 5.50 -16.08 7.06
CA LEU A 266 4.11 -16.14 7.53
C LEU A 266 3.10 -16.50 6.43
N ILE A 267 3.40 -16.16 5.17
CA ILE A 267 2.45 -16.27 4.05
C ILE A 267 2.83 -17.34 3.03
N THR A 268 4.06 -17.83 3.06
CA THR A 268 4.52 -18.97 2.25
C THR A 268 4.61 -20.28 3.04
N GLY A 269 4.68 -20.22 4.37
CA GLY A 269 4.74 -21.38 5.25
C GLY A 269 3.39 -21.97 5.62
N LYS A 270 3.36 -23.29 5.85
CA LYS A 270 2.22 -24.01 6.42
C LYS A 270 2.19 -23.88 7.96
N THR A 271 1.03 -24.03 8.59
CA THR A 271 0.87 -23.87 10.05
C THR A 271 -0.02 -24.98 10.64
N ILE A 272 0.50 -25.82 11.54
CA ILE A 272 -0.35 -26.87 12.17
C ILE A 272 -1.10 -26.29 13.36
N ASN A 273 -0.45 -25.46 14.18
CA ASN A 273 -1.00 -24.86 15.41
C ASN A 273 -0.98 -23.32 15.37
N GLY A 274 -1.02 -22.73 14.17
CA GLY A 274 -0.70 -21.31 13.96
C GLY A 274 0.80 -21.04 13.90
N ALA A 275 1.17 -19.82 13.52
CA ALA A 275 2.55 -19.33 13.44
C ALA A 275 2.66 -18.02 14.21
N GLY A 276 3.73 -17.82 14.99
CA GLY A 276 3.98 -16.51 15.61
C GLY A 276 4.67 -15.55 14.64
N ALA A 277 4.62 -14.26 14.95
CA ALA A 277 5.24 -13.21 14.17
C ALA A 277 6.26 -12.42 15.01
N LYS A 278 7.35 -12.00 14.36
CA LYS A 278 8.39 -11.21 15.03
C LYS A 278 7.90 -9.83 15.47
N SER A 279 6.87 -9.25 14.85
CA SER A 279 6.33 -7.93 15.23
C SER A 279 4.93 -7.69 14.65
N LYS A 280 4.24 -6.60 15.07
CA LYS A 280 3.01 -6.12 14.41
C LYS A 280 3.29 -5.70 12.96
N ALA A 281 4.45 -5.10 12.72
CA ALA A 281 4.87 -4.69 11.39
C ALA A 281 5.09 -5.90 10.46
N ASP A 282 5.61 -7.02 10.99
CA ASP A 282 5.75 -8.28 10.23
C ASP A 282 4.38 -8.83 9.83
N ILE A 283 3.37 -8.73 10.71
CA ILE A 283 1.99 -9.10 10.38
C ILE A 283 1.42 -8.17 9.30
N ALA A 284 1.59 -6.85 9.43
CA ALA A 284 1.10 -5.88 8.44
C ALA A 284 1.76 -6.07 7.06
N ALA A 285 3.07 -6.31 7.03
CA ALA A 285 3.81 -6.65 5.81
C ALA A 285 3.38 -7.99 5.22
N ALA A 286 3.10 -8.99 6.06
CA ALA A 286 2.56 -10.27 5.60
C ALA A 286 1.19 -10.09 4.93
N ILE A 287 0.31 -9.28 5.50
CA ILE A 287 -1.00 -8.95 4.92
C ILE A 287 -0.81 -8.30 3.53
N ALA A 288 0.06 -7.30 3.41
CA ALA A 288 0.36 -6.65 2.13
C ALA A 288 0.90 -7.65 1.09
N LEU A 289 1.92 -8.44 1.45
CA LEU A 289 2.52 -9.44 0.57
C LEU A 289 1.50 -10.51 0.13
N LYS A 290 0.64 -10.97 1.05
CA LYS A 290 -0.39 -11.96 0.73
C LYS A 290 -1.46 -11.42 -0.22
N ALA A 291 -1.86 -10.16 -0.02
CA ALA A 291 -2.81 -9.47 -0.89
C ALA A 291 -2.23 -9.19 -2.28
N MET A 292 -0.93 -8.85 -2.37
CA MET A 292 -0.24 -8.58 -3.63
C MET A 292 0.10 -9.86 -4.40
N SER A 293 0.38 -10.96 -3.71
CA SER A 293 0.86 -12.20 -4.34
C SER A 293 -0.25 -13.08 -4.91
N LYS A 294 0.14 -13.93 -5.87
CA LYS A 294 -0.71 -14.95 -6.47
C LYS A 294 -1.10 -16.03 -5.45
N ASN A 295 -2.32 -16.57 -5.61
CA ASN A 295 -2.94 -17.68 -4.83
C ASN A 295 -3.21 -17.44 -3.34
N GLY A 296 -2.52 -16.52 -2.67
CA GLY A 296 -2.68 -16.32 -1.23
C GLY A 296 -4.11 -15.95 -0.87
N LYS A 297 -4.75 -16.69 0.04
CA LYS A 297 -6.08 -16.34 0.60
C LYS A 297 -6.04 -16.38 2.11
N PHE A 298 -6.76 -15.47 2.74
CA PHE A 298 -6.93 -15.44 4.19
C PHE A 298 -7.80 -16.63 4.63
N ALA A 299 -7.75 -16.99 5.92
CA ALA A 299 -8.64 -18.01 6.44
C ALA A 299 -10.10 -17.55 6.27
N GLY A 300 -11.01 -18.48 5.97
CA GLY A 300 -12.44 -18.23 5.96
C GLY A 300 -13.01 -18.19 7.37
N TYR A 301 -14.15 -17.53 7.53
CA TYR A 301 -14.84 -17.47 8.82
C TYR A 301 -15.41 -18.85 9.18
N LYS A 302 -15.00 -19.39 10.33
CA LYS A 302 -15.27 -20.80 10.69
C LYS A 302 -16.77 -21.10 10.83
N GLN A 303 -17.55 -20.19 11.41
CA GLN A 303 -18.96 -20.41 11.68
C GLN A 303 -19.82 -20.16 10.43
N ASN A 304 -21.00 -20.78 10.40
CA ASN A 304 -22.03 -20.54 9.38
C ASN A 304 -23.10 -19.61 9.97
N ASP A 305 -22.68 -18.40 10.35
CA ASP A 305 -23.55 -17.36 10.90
C ASP A 305 -23.32 -16.00 10.19
N ASN A 306 -24.16 -15.01 10.52
CA ASN A 306 -24.11 -13.67 9.91
C ASN A 306 -22.80 -12.90 10.21
N GLY A 307 -21.96 -13.37 11.13
CA GLY A 307 -20.64 -12.83 11.45
C GLY A 307 -19.62 -12.95 10.30
N GLY A 308 -19.87 -13.84 9.33
CA GLY A 308 -19.00 -14.02 8.17
C GLY A 308 -18.83 -12.75 7.32
N ASN A 309 -19.92 -11.98 7.13
CA ASN A 309 -19.86 -10.74 6.35
C ASN A 309 -18.98 -9.68 7.02
N LYS A 310 -19.13 -9.49 8.34
CA LYS A 310 -18.31 -8.55 9.11
C LYS A 310 -16.85 -8.99 9.13
N TYR A 311 -16.61 -10.30 9.28
CA TYR A 311 -15.27 -10.87 9.20
C TYR A 311 -14.60 -10.53 7.85
N THR A 312 -15.23 -10.90 6.73
CA THR A 312 -14.67 -10.68 5.38
C THR A 312 -14.42 -9.20 5.11
N LYS A 313 -15.35 -8.32 5.50
CA LYS A 313 -15.17 -6.87 5.35
C LYS A 313 -13.95 -6.34 6.14
N ASN A 314 -13.72 -6.85 7.35
CA ASN A 314 -12.55 -6.46 8.13
C ASN A 314 -11.24 -6.95 7.49
N ILE A 315 -11.21 -8.17 6.92
CA ILE A 315 -10.05 -8.66 6.15
C ILE A 315 -9.79 -7.76 4.95
N GLN A 316 -10.81 -7.49 4.15
CA GLN A 316 -10.76 -6.62 2.99
C GLN A 316 -10.28 -5.20 3.34
N ASN A 317 -10.75 -4.62 4.44
CA ASN A 317 -10.28 -3.32 4.90
C ASN A 317 -8.82 -3.34 5.36
N ALA A 318 -8.42 -4.38 6.12
CA ALA A 318 -7.05 -4.55 6.58
C ALA A 318 -6.08 -4.68 5.40
N THR A 319 -6.45 -5.47 4.39
CA THR A 319 -5.63 -5.68 3.21
C THR A 319 -5.55 -4.43 2.36
N ALA A 320 -6.67 -3.75 2.07
CA ALA A 320 -6.68 -2.48 1.36
C ALA A 320 -5.78 -1.44 2.02
N ASN A 321 -5.88 -1.29 3.34
CA ASN A 321 -5.04 -0.36 4.08
C ASN A 321 -3.55 -0.72 4.00
N ALA A 322 -3.19 -1.99 4.23
CA ALA A 322 -1.80 -2.44 4.17
C ALA A 322 -1.19 -2.25 2.76
N VAL A 323 -1.95 -2.60 1.71
CA VAL A 323 -1.53 -2.44 0.32
C VAL A 323 -1.36 -0.96 -0.03
N ASN A 324 -2.34 -0.10 0.29
CA ASN A 324 -2.24 1.33 0.01
C ASN A 324 -1.07 1.98 0.73
N LYS A 325 -0.78 1.60 1.99
CA LYS A 325 0.41 2.05 2.72
C LYS A 325 1.69 1.66 1.98
N THR A 326 1.81 0.41 1.54
CA THR A 326 2.97 -0.07 0.76
C THR A 326 3.12 0.70 -0.56
N LEU A 327 2.06 0.80 -1.37
CA LEU A 327 2.11 1.49 -2.67
C LEU A 327 2.46 2.97 -2.50
N THR A 328 1.86 3.64 -1.52
CA THR A 328 2.16 5.05 -1.22
C THR A 328 3.64 5.25 -0.87
N ALA A 329 4.23 4.36 -0.07
CA ALA A 329 5.64 4.46 0.29
C ALA A 329 6.56 4.23 -0.93
N LEU A 330 6.20 3.30 -1.82
CA LEU A 330 6.94 3.08 -3.08
C LEU A 330 6.83 4.28 -4.01
N ASP A 331 5.63 4.84 -4.19
CA ASP A 331 5.40 6.00 -5.06
C ASP A 331 6.20 7.22 -4.56
N ILE A 332 6.20 7.48 -3.24
CA ILE A 332 7.02 8.53 -2.62
C ILE A 332 8.51 8.30 -2.89
N THR A 333 8.98 7.06 -2.73
CA THR A 333 10.38 6.71 -2.95
C THR A 333 10.79 6.95 -4.41
N ILE A 334 9.97 6.49 -5.36
CA ILE A 334 10.19 6.71 -6.80
C ILE A 334 10.20 8.21 -7.11
N MET A 335 9.26 8.99 -6.57
CA MET A 335 9.23 10.45 -6.76
C MET A 335 10.52 11.11 -6.25
N ASN A 336 11.02 10.70 -5.09
CA ASN A 336 12.27 11.24 -4.56
C ASN A 336 13.46 10.90 -5.45
N ILE A 337 13.53 9.67 -6.00
CA ILE A 337 14.58 9.27 -6.96
C ILE A 337 14.54 10.17 -8.18
N LEU A 338 13.35 10.36 -8.78
CA LEU A 338 13.21 11.21 -9.96
C LEU A 338 13.62 12.65 -9.66
N ASN A 339 13.20 13.21 -8.53
CA ASN A 339 13.57 14.58 -8.13
C ASN A 339 15.09 14.72 -7.98
N ALA A 340 15.77 13.73 -7.40
CA ALA A 340 17.22 13.72 -7.29
C ALA A 340 17.91 13.67 -8.66
N GLU A 341 17.42 12.85 -9.60
CA GLU A 341 17.97 12.81 -10.96
C GLU A 341 17.70 14.11 -11.73
N PHE A 342 16.51 14.70 -11.61
CA PHE A 342 16.22 16.00 -12.22
C PHE A 342 17.10 17.13 -11.68
N ALA A 343 17.42 17.10 -10.38
CA ALA A 343 18.32 18.10 -9.78
C ALA A 343 19.74 18.04 -10.37
N LYS A 344 20.18 16.88 -10.86
CA LYS A 344 21.49 16.72 -11.54
C LYS A 344 21.49 17.29 -12.95
N ILE A 345 20.34 17.32 -13.63
CA ILE A 345 20.18 17.88 -14.98
C ILE A 345 20.13 19.42 -14.93
N LYS A 346 19.58 20.00 -13.86
CA LYS A 346 19.49 21.47 -13.69
C LYS A 346 20.84 22.15 -13.39
N LYS A 347 21.90 21.39 -13.08
CA LYS A 347 23.22 21.92 -12.71
C LYS A 347 24.13 21.94 -13.91
#